data_AF-A0A6A5GH41-F1
#
_entry.id   AF-A0A6A5GH41-F1
#
_cell.length_a   1.000
_cell.length_b   1.000
_cell.length_c   1.000
_cell.angle_alpha   90.00
_cell.angle_beta   90.00
_cell.angle_gamma   90.00
#
_symmetry.space_group_name_H-M   'P 1'
#
loop_
_entity.id
_entity.type
_entity.pdbx_description
1 polymer ?
#
loop_
_entity_poly.entity_id
_entity_poly.type
_entity_poly.pdbx_seq_one_letter_code
_entity_poly.pdbx_strand_id
1 'polypeptide(L)'
;MSTVFFGDDHAFMEGISNQSFTLSNGRVKDLKLESFVSYDDPADSMIYSKNHCDVVLFTAPHTTFGWWLGYLSKGNQVYYTDIKYVDDNSISSGLFDPDDYYPPHWTPFKYNEFDNTTVVETMK
;
A
#
# COMPACT_ATOMS: atom_id res chain seq x y z
N MET A 1 -16.20 -3.31 3.87
CA MET A 1 -14.95 -2.54 3.83
C MET A 1 -14.67 -2.27 2.37
N SER A 2 -14.83 -1.04 1.93
CA SER A 2 -14.56 -0.65 0.54
C SER A 2 -13.05 -0.39 0.37
N THR A 3 -12.51 -0.67 -0.80
CA THR A 3 -11.10 -0.45 -1.13
C THR A 3 -10.99 0.70 -2.12
N VAL A 4 -10.09 1.66 -1.90
CA VAL A 4 -9.83 2.71 -2.87
C VAL A 4 -8.42 2.53 -3.42
N PHE A 5 -8.29 2.47 -4.74
CA PHE A 5 -7.02 2.40 -5.44
C PHE A 5 -6.59 3.81 -5.83
N PHE A 6 -5.35 4.14 -5.47
CA PHE A 6 -4.69 5.38 -5.86
C PHE A 6 -3.50 5.02 -6.74
N GLY A 7 -3.38 5.65 -7.90
CA GLY A 7 -2.30 5.42 -8.85
C GLY A 7 -2.42 6.34 -10.05
N ASP A 8 -1.30 6.54 -10.74
CA ASP A 8 -1.21 7.30 -11.98
C ASP A 8 -1.59 6.46 -13.22
N ASP A 9 -1.32 5.15 -13.18
CA ASP A 9 -1.78 4.20 -14.19
C ASP A 9 -3.22 3.71 -13.91
N HIS A 10 -4.18 4.47 -14.39
CA HIS A 10 -5.60 4.15 -14.24
C HIS A 10 -6.00 2.83 -14.92
N ALA A 11 -5.37 2.47 -16.05
CA ALA A 11 -5.68 1.22 -16.75
C ALA A 11 -5.23 0.02 -15.93
N PHE A 12 -4.08 0.11 -15.27
CA PHE A 12 -3.62 -0.89 -14.31
C PHE A 12 -4.57 -1.00 -13.11
N MET A 13 -4.98 0.13 -12.53
CA MET A 13 -5.90 0.14 -11.37
C MET A 13 -7.28 -0.41 -11.72
N GLU A 14 -7.82 -0.11 -12.90
CA GLU A 14 -9.04 -0.71 -13.43
C GLU A 14 -8.88 -2.22 -13.68
N GLY A 15 -7.69 -2.65 -14.12
CA GLY A 15 -7.37 -4.07 -14.26
C GLY A 15 -7.45 -4.82 -12.94
N ILE A 16 -6.96 -4.22 -11.85
CA ILE A 16 -7.07 -4.78 -10.49
C ILE A 16 -8.52 -4.77 -10.01
N SER A 17 -9.24 -3.66 -10.18
CA SER A 17 -10.61 -3.53 -9.70
C SER A 17 -11.59 -4.51 -10.37
N ASN A 18 -11.26 -5.05 -11.55
CA ASN A 18 -12.05 -6.08 -12.22
C ASN A 18 -11.78 -7.52 -11.73
N GLN A 19 -10.93 -7.73 -10.73
CA GLN A 19 -10.64 -9.06 -10.19
C GLN A 19 -11.62 -9.49 -9.10
N SER A 20 -11.79 -10.81 -8.97
CA SER A 20 -12.51 -11.43 -7.86
C SER A 20 -11.64 -12.51 -7.22
N PHE A 21 -11.75 -12.65 -5.90
CA PHE A 21 -10.98 -13.64 -5.15
C PHE A 21 -11.84 -14.32 -4.09
N THR A 22 -11.53 -15.59 -3.83
CA THR A 22 -12.17 -16.36 -2.77
C THR A 22 -11.31 -16.28 -1.53
N LEU A 23 -11.86 -15.74 -0.45
CA LEU A 23 -11.20 -15.66 0.85
C LEU A 23 -11.16 -17.03 1.52
N SER A 24 -10.28 -17.21 2.50
CA SER A 24 -10.13 -18.45 3.27
C SER A 24 -11.42 -18.91 3.96
N ASN A 25 -12.34 -17.99 4.25
CA ASN A 25 -13.66 -18.27 4.81
C ASN A 25 -14.73 -18.62 3.75
N GLY A 26 -14.34 -18.79 2.48
CA GLY A 26 -15.24 -19.11 1.36
C GLY A 26 -16.01 -17.91 0.79
N ARG A 27 -15.89 -16.71 1.37
CA ARG A 27 -16.53 -15.51 0.81
C ARG A 27 -15.80 -15.08 -0.47
N VAL A 28 -16.55 -14.93 -1.55
CA VAL A 28 -16.06 -14.28 -2.77
C VAL A 28 -16.08 -12.78 -2.56
N LYS A 29 -14.92 -12.14 -2.72
CA LYS A 29 -14.79 -10.68 -2.75
C LYS A 29 -14.62 -10.27 -4.20
N ASP A 30 -15.61 -9.54 -4.72
CA ASP A 30 -15.61 -8.97 -6.05
C ASP A 30 -15.16 -7.50 -5.94
N LEU A 31 -13.95 -7.20 -6.41
CA LEU A 31 -13.42 -5.85 -6.33
C LEU A 31 -14.21 -4.88 -7.20
N LYS A 32 -14.92 -5.34 -8.23
CA LYS A 32 -15.67 -4.44 -9.09
C LYS A 32 -16.82 -3.77 -8.35
N LEU A 33 -17.36 -4.46 -7.34
CA LEU A 33 -18.45 -3.97 -6.50
C LEU A 33 -17.95 -3.37 -5.19
N GLU A 34 -16.77 -3.78 -4.71
CA GLU A 34 -16.22 -3.41 -3.41
C GLU A 34 -15.02 -2.46 -3.47
N SER A 35 -14.67 -1.95 -4.66
CA SER A 35 -13.56 -1.01 -4.82
C SER A 35 -13.89 0.17 -5.74
N PHE A 36 -13.08 1.22 -5.61
CA PHE A 36 -13.12 2.42 -6.43
C PHE A 36 -11.70 2.79 -6.87
N VAL A 37 -11.55 3.21 -8.11
CA VAL A 37 -10.30 3.81 -8.60
C VAL A 37 -10.45 5.32 -8.47
N SER A 38 -9.58 5.96 -7.69
CA SER A 38 -9.56 7.43 -7.62
C SER A 38 -8.96 7.99 -8.91
N TYR A 39 -9.64 9.00 -9.46
CA TYR A 39 -9.15 9.84 -10.56
C TYR A 39 -8.87 11.27 -10.07
N ASP A 40 -8.82 11.44 -8.75
CA ASP A 40 -8.61 12.74 -8.12
C ASP A 40 -7.14 13.15 -8.26
N ASP A 41 -6.87 14.44 -8.14
CA ASP A 41 -5.49 14.89 -8.08
C ASP A 41 -4.81 14.44 -6.77
N PRO A 42 -3.48 14.50 -6.68
CA PRO A 42 -2.77 14.06 -5.49
C PRO A 42 -3.20 14.79 -4.21
N ALA A 43 -3.53 16.08 -4.25
CA ALA A 43 -3.93 16.82 -3.06
C ALA A 43 -5.31 16.40 -2.57
N ASP A 44 -6.26 16.21 -3.48
CA ASP A 44 -7.59 15.70 -3.17
C ASP A 44 -7.52 14.25 -2.64
N SER A 45 -6.64 13.41 -3.19
CA SER A 45 -6.36 12.06 -2.67
C SER A 45 -5.87 12.08 -1.21
N MET A 46 -5.01 13.05 -0.85
CA MET A 46 -4.56 13.22 0.54
C MET A 46 -5.70 13.62 1.47
N ILE A 47 -6.55 14.55 1.04
CA ILE A 47 -7.73 14.99 1.81
C ILE A 47 -8.70 13.81 1.98
N TYR A 48 -8.90 13.02 0.92
CA TYR A 48 -9.72 11.82 0.98
C TYR A 48 -9.17 10.83 2.01
N SER A 49 -7.88 10.49 1.93
CA SER A 49 -7.24 9.55 2.86
C SER A 49 -7.41 10.01 4.31
N LYS A 50 -7.20 11.30 4.57
CA LYS A 50 -7.37 11.91 5.89
C LYS A 50 -8.77 11.75 6.46
N ASN A 51 -9.80 11.79 5.63
CA ASN A 51 -11.19 11.75 6.09
C ASN A 51 -11.80 10.35 6.05
N HIS A 52 -11.26 9.43 5.23
CA HIS A 52 -11.96 8.19 4.89
C HIS A 52 -11.12 6.91 5.02
N CYS A 53 -9.78 6.98 4.97
CA CYS A 53 -8.95 5.77 4.99
C CYS A 53 -8.62 5.33 6.43
N ASP A 54 -9.27 4.25 6.89
CA ASP A 54 -8.96 3.61 8.17
C ASP A 54 -7.64 2.82 8.13
N VAL A 55 -7.29 2.30 6.95
CA VAL A 55 -6.05 1.54 6.71
C VAL A 55 -5.47 1.95 5.36
N VAL A 56 -4.17 2.16 5.28
CA VAL A 56 -3.45 2.43 4.04
C VAL A 56 -2.43 1.32 3.78
N LEU A 57 -2.39 0.88 2.52
CA LEU A 57 -1.39 -0.04 1.98
C LEU A 57 -0.70 0.66 0.82
N PHE A 58 0.63 0.75 0.83
CA PHE A 58 1.38 1.19 -0.35
C PHE A 58 2.47 0.18 -0.72
N THR A 59 2.53 -0.14 -2.00
CA THR A 59 3.35 -1.24 -2.53
C THR A 59 4.70 -0.79 -3.09
N ALA A 60 4.84 0.51 -3.39
CA ALA A 60 6.11 1.12 -3.76
C ALA A 60 6.86 1.55 -2.49
N PRO A 61 7.96 0.91 -2.08
CA PRO A 61 8.61 1.17 -0.79
C PRO A 61 9.04 2.65 -0.64
N HIS A 62 9.66 3.22 -1.67
CA HIS A 62 10.23 4.58 -1.63
C HIS A 62 9.28 5.66 -2.20
N THR A 63 7.96 5.46 -2.12
CA THR A 63 6.98 6.44 -2.61
C THR A 63 6.75 7.59 -1.63
N THR A 64 6.95 8.83 -2.05
CA THR A 64 6.55 10.00 -1.24
C THR A 64 5.03 10.16 -1.21
N PHE A 65 4.35 9.83 -2.30
CA PHE A 65 2.89 9.90 -2.38
C PHE A 65 2.24 8.93 -1.39
N GLY A 66 2.58 7.63 -1.44
CA GLY A 66 2.02 6.65 -0.50
C GLY A 66 2.42 6.94 0.95
N TRP A 67 3.63 7.47 1.19
CA TRP A 67 4.05 7.89 2.52
C TRP A 67 3.14 9.00 3.07
N TRP A 68 2.91 10.08 2.33
CA TRP A 68 2.01 11.15 2.78
C TRP A 68 0.56 10.69 2.90
N LEU A 69 0.13 9.81 2.01
CA LEU A 69 -1.21 9.23 2.02
C LEU A 69 -1.45 8.43 3.31
N GLY A 70 -0.47 7.61 3.72
CA GLY A 70 -0.50 6.86 4.97
C GLY A 70 -0.41 7.75 6.20
N TYR A 71 0.52 8.71 6.20
CA TYR A 71 0.75 9.64 7.31
C TYR A 71 -0.47 10.50 7.64
N LEU A 72 -1.20 10.96 6.63
CA LEU A 72 -2.39 11.77 6.82
C LEU A 72 -3.66 10.95 7.07
N SER A 73 -3.63 9.63 6.86
CA SER A 73 -4.82 8.77 6.90
C SER A 73 -5.59 8.83 8.21
N LYS A 74 -6.92 8.73 8.13
CA LYS A 74 -7.82 8.77 9.29
C LYS A 74 -7.44 7.78 10.38
N GLY A 75 -7.15 6.54 10.00
CA GLY A 75 -6.89 5.46 10.95
C GLY A 75 -5.44 5.35 11.40
N ASN A 76 -4.49 6.02 10.71
CA ASN A 76 -3.06 5.97 10.99
C ASN A 76 -2.51 4.52 11.11
N GLN A 77 -3.18 3.56 10.46
CA GLN A 77 -2.74 2.18 10.33
C GLN A 77 -2.22 1.98 8.92
N VAL A 78 -0.91 1.76 8.82
CA VAL A 78 -0.19 1.78 7.54
C VAL A 78 0.63 0.52 7.38
N TYR A 79 0.42 -0.15 6.25
CA TYR A 79 1.20 -1.29 5.79
C TYR A 79 2.01 -0.87 4.57
N TYR A 80 3.29 -1.25 4.52
CA TYR A 80 4.17 -0.86 3.43
C TYR A 80 5.16 -1.94 3.04
N THR A 81 5.48 -2.00 1.74
CA THR A 81 6.55 -2.87 1.26
C THR A 81 7.85 -2.43 1.91
N ASP A 82 8.54 -3.36 2.55
CA ASP A 82 9.81 -3.09 3.21
C ASP A 82 10.92 -2.88 2.17
N ILE A 83 11.49 -1.68 2.17
CA ILE A 83 12.55 -1.29 1.26
C ILE A 83 13.81 -2.16 1.40
N LYS A 84 14.02 -2.76 2.59
CA LYS A 84 15.17 -3.65 2.87
C LYS A 84 15.13 -4.94 2.04
N TYR A 85 13.98 -5.29 1.47
CA TYR A 85 13.74 -6.53 0.72
C TYR A 85 13.34 -6.29 -0.74
N VAL A 86 13.62 -5.11 -1.28
CA VAL A 86 13.52 -4.83 -2.71
C VAL A 86 14.86 -4.38 -3.27
N ASP A 87 15.02 -4.46 -4.58
CA ASP A 87 16.20 -3.95 -5.27
C ASP A 87 16.12 -2.42 -5.42
N ASP A 88 16.40 -1.69 -4.34
CA ASP A 88 16.44 -0.23 -4.31
C ASP A 88 17.87 0.29 -4.10
N ASN A 89 18.33 1.14 -5.02
CA ASN A 89 19.68 1.71 -5.01
C ASN A 89 19.96 2.61 -3.80
N SER A 90 18.92 3.18 -3.18
CA SER A 90 19.08 4.06 -2.01
C SER A 90 19.64 3.29 -0.80
N ILE A 91 19.25 2.03 -0.63
CA ILE A 91 19.76 1.15 0.44
C ILE A 91 21.21 0.80 0.18
N SER A 92 21.54 0.31 -1.01
CA SER A 92 22.91 -0.09 -1.35
C SER A 92 23.90 1.09 -1.34
N SER A 93 23.42 2.30 -1.62
CA SER A 93 24.23 3.53 -1.56
C SER A 93 24.53 4.01 -0.14
N GLY A 94 23.82 3.51 0.88
CA GLY A 94 23.94 3.99 2.27
C GLY A 94 23.43 5.42 2.49
N LEU A 95 22.71 6.00 1.53
CA LEU A 95 22.14 7.36 1.61
C LEU A 95 20.73 7.39 2.20
N PHE A 96 20.16 6.23 2.50
CA PHE A 96 18.83 6.09 3.04
C PHE A 96 18.85 5.17 4.26
N ASP A 97 18.38 5.68 5.39
CA ASP A 97 18.10 4.89 6.58
C ASP A 97 16.57 4.68 6.70
N PRO A 98 16.07 3.45 6.54
CA PRO A 98 14.65 3.15 6.69
C PRO A 98 14.10 3.48 8.07
N ASP A 99 14.93 3.40 9.11
CA ASP A 99 14.48 3.57 10.49
C ASP A 99 14.26 5.07 10.82
N ASP A 100 14.88 5.98 10.04
CA ASP A 100 14.61 7.43 10.09
C ASP A 100 13.44 7.87 9.19
N TYR A 101 13.10 7.07 8.18
CA TYR A 101 12.10 7.43 7.17
C TYR A 101 10.67 6.99 7.54
N TYR A 102 10.48 5.78 8.06
CA TYR A 102 9.15 5.26 8.36
C TYR A 102 8.80 5.42 9.85
N PRO A 103 7.59 5.91 10.19
CA PRO A 103 7.14 5.95 11.57
C PRO A 103 7.21 4.57 12.27
N PRO A 104 7.58 4.55 13.57
CA PRO A 104 7.83 3.29 14.29
C PRO A 104 6.59 2.41 14.42
N HIS A 105 5.39 3.00 14.45
CA HIS A 105 4.12 2.26 14.55
C HIS A 105 3.60 1.71 13.20
N TRP A 106 4.22 2.04 12.07
CA TRP A 106 3.84 1.47 10.77
C TRP A 106 4.35 0.04 10.61
N THR A 107 3.65 -0.78 9.83
CA THR A 107 3.92 -2.22 9.72
C THR A 107 4.54 -2.54 8.36
N PRO A 108 5.85 -2.84 8.29
CA PRO A 108 6.49 -3.29 7.06
C PRO A 108 6.06 -4.72 6.71
N PHE A 109 5.98 -5.04 5.43
CA PHE A 109 5.83 -6.41 4.93
C PHE A 109 6.80 -6.70 3.80
N LYS A 110 7.09 -7.97 3.58
CA LYS A 110 7.85 -8.48 2.44
C LYS A 110 7.16 -9.67 1.80
N TYR A 111 7.53 -9.96 0.55
CA TYR A 111 7.19 -11.22 -0.08
C TYR A 111 8.09 -12.33 0.45
N ASN A 112 7.52 -13.50 0.67
CA ASN A 112 8.24 -14.67 1.13
C ASN A 112 9.16 -15.19 0.02
N GLU A 113 10.43 -15.44 0.36
CA GLU A 113 11.47 -15.89 -0.59
C GLU A 113 11.15 -17.26 -1.20
N PHE A 114 10.32 -18.07 -0.55
CA PHE A 114 10.01 -19.43 -1.03
C PHE A 114 9.05 -19.47 -2.22
N ASP A 115 8.08 -18.56 -2.29
CA ASP A 115 7.00 -18.60 -3.29
C ASP A 115 6.72 -17.25 -3.97
N ASN A 116 7.38 -16.17 -3.54
CA ASN A 116 7.17 -14.78 -4.00
C ASN A 116 5.70 -14.32 -4.04
N THR A 117 4.83 -14.99 -3.29
CA THR A 117 3.37 -14.78 -3.34
C THR A 117 2.77 -14.68 -1.94
N THR A 118 3.37 -15.33 -0.96
CA THR A 118 3.01 -15.15 0.45
C THR A 118 3.56 -13.81 0.95
N VAL A 119 2.69 -13.00 1.56
CA VAL A 119 3.08 -11.74 2.21
C VAL A 119 3.28 -12.00 3.71
N VAL A 120 4.43 -11.58 4.25
CA VAL A 120 4.77 -11.72 5.67
C VAL A 120 5.19 -10.37 6.25
N GLU A 121 4.83 -10.11 7.50
CA GLU A 121 5.29 -8.93 8.24
C GLU A 121 6.81 -9.01 8.46
N THR A 122 7.51 -7.88 8.28
CA THR A 122 8.92 -7.79 8.67
C THR A 122 9.01 -7.40 10.15
N MET A 123 9.83 -8.11 10.92
CA MET A 123 10.23 -7.63 12.24
C MET A 123 11.14 -6.41 12.11
N LYS A 124 10.77 -5.31 12.77
CA LYS A 124 11.59 -4.10 12.91
C LYS A 124 12.78 -4.35 13.83
#